data_AF-A0A0K8USW5-F1
#
_entry.id   AF-A0A0K8USW5-F1
#
_cell.length_a   1.000
_cell.length_b   1.000
_cell.length_c   1.000
_cell.angle_alpha   90.00
_cell.angle_beta   90.00
_cell.angle_gamma   90.00
#
_symmetry.space_group_name_H-M   'P 1'
#
loop_
_entity.id
_entity.type
_entity.pdbx_description
1 polymer ?
#
loop_
_entity_poly.entity_id
_entity_poly.type
_entity_poly.pdbx_seq_one_letter_code
_entity_poly.pdbx_strand_id
1 'polypeptide(L)'
;MSAKLCSLSLLLALTLHISLAAIGKHLVDKPSFLNPCDFNDNNLNTCFASNFQVLFREWKDGIPGLKSLGPLEPLSIKRLKINQSGALQINADIENLLVDGASGAKVVEATVDKSTLDVYAKLEIPQLHATGNYKVKGSVLGLNLNGQGTASFIAKNIVLSFNMKTRGRHEGDLVFSEI
;
A
#
# COMPACT_ATOMS: atom_id res chain seq x y z
N MET A 1 13.05 -44.67 -39.78
CA MET A 1 13.60 -44.59 -38.41
C MET A 1 13.86 -43.13 -37.95
N SER A 2 13.25 -42.11 -38.57
CA SER A 2 13.56 -40.68 -38.32
C SER A 2 12.56 -39.97 -37.38
N ALA A 3 11.34 -40.49 -37.22
CA ALA A 3 10.28 -39.84 -36.45
C ALA A 3 10.45 -39.96 -34.92
N LYS A 4 11.14 -41.00 -34.43
CA LYS A 4 11.37 -41.24 -32.98
C LYS A 4 12.47 -40.35 -32.38
N LEU A 5 13.44 -39.91 -33.19
CA LEU A 5 14.50 -39.00 -32.73
C LEU A 5 13.97 -37.57 -32.53
N CYS A 6 13.03 -37.13 -33.38
CA CYS A 6 12.46 -35.78 -33.33
C CYS A 6 11.51 -35.58 -32.14
N SER A 7 10.78 -36.63 -31.72
CA SER A 7 9.90 -36.56 -30.55
C SER A 7 10.68 -36.53 -29.23
N LEU A 8 11.85 -37.17 -29.17
CA LEU A 8 12.70 -37.21 -27.97
C LEU A 8 13.44 -35.88 -27.73
N SER A 9 13.88 -35.22 -28.81
CA SER A 9 14.51 -33.89 -28.73
C SER A 9 13.52 -32.80 -28.34
N LEU A 10 12.25 -32.89 -28.77
CA LEU A 10 11.20 -31.95 -28.38
C LEU A 10 10.83 -32.06 -26.89
N LEU A 11 10.81 -33.28 -26.35
CA LEU A 11 10.55 -33.53 -24.92
C LEU A 11 11.71 -33.07 -24.03
N LEU A 12 12.97 -33.26 -24.44
CA LEU A 12 14.14 -32.73 -23.71
C LEU A 12 14.20 -31.19 -23.74
N ALA A 13 13.79 -30.56 -24.85
CA ALA A 13 13.72 -29.11 -24.94
C ALA A 13 12.61 -28.54 -24.03
N LEU A 14 11.49 -29.24 -23.90
CA LEU A 14 10.38 -28.81 -23.04
C LEU A 14 10.70 -28.95 -21.55
N THR A 15 11.45 -29.97 -21.14
CA THR A 15 11.87 -30.14 -19.74
C THR A 15 12.96 -29.13 -19.32
N LEU A 16 13.78 -28.64 -20.25
CA LEU A 16 14.80 -27.61 -19.97
C LEU A 16 14.19 -26.21 -19.76
N HIS A 17 12.96 -25.95 -20.21
CA HIS A 17 12.28 -24.67 -19.98
C HIS A 17 11.53 -24.60 -18.63
N ILE A 18 11.37 -25.71 -17.91
CA ILE A 18 10.60 -25.75 -16.66
C ILE A 18 11.50 -25.51 -15.42
N SER A 19 12.82 -25.62 -15.55
CA SER A 19 13.75 -25.49 -14.42
C SER A 19 14.26 -24.06 -14.12
N LEU A 20 13.74 -23.03 -14.77
CA LEU A 20 14.14 -21.63 -14.52
C LEU A 20 12.98 -20.72 -14.09
N ALA A 21 12.00 -21.25 -13.37
CA ALA A 21 10.92 -20.49 -12.75
C ALA A 21 11.06 -20.46 -11.23
N ALA A 22 12.25 -20.15 -10.72
CA ALA A 22 12.47 -19.91 -9.28
C ALA A 22 13.69 -19.00 -9.05
N ILE A 23 13.77 -17.89 -9.77
CA ILE A 23 14.70 -16.81 -9.40
C ILE A 23 13.90 -15.87 -8.47
N GLY A 24 14.32 -15.88 -7.20
CA GLY A 24 13.95 -15.05 -6.04
C GLY A 24 12.79 -14.05 -6.15
N LYS A 25 11.90 -14.09 -5.15
CA LYS A 25 10.78 -13.16 -4.91
C LYS A 25 11.22 -11.75 -4.48
N HIS A 26 12.37 -11.27 -4.93
CA HIS A 26 12.90 -9.95 -4.57
C HIS A 26 12.83 -9.04 -5.79
N LEU A 27 12.57 -7.75 -5.57
CA LEU A 27 12.68 -6.74 -6.63
C LEU A 27 14.11 -6.81 -7.18
N VAL A 28 14.27 -7.41 -8.36
CA VAL A 28 15.58 -7.61 -9.03
C VAL A 28 16.30 -6.28 -9.20
N ASP A 29 15.52 -5.24 -9.51
CA ASP A 29 15.97 -3.86 -9.54
C ASP A 29 15.15 -3.02 -8.55
N LYS A 30 15.88 -2.43 -7.62
CA LYS A 30 15.36 -1.41 -6.71
C LYS A 30 14.89 -0.18 -7.52
N PRO A 31 13.76 0.46 -7.16
CA PRO A 31 13.40 1.74 -7.75
C PRO A 31 14.45 2.82 -7.49
N SER A 32 14.80 3.58 -8.52
CA SER A 32 15.87 4.60 -8.48
C SER A 32 15.61 5.73 -7.48
N PHE A 33 14.36 5.96 -7.10
CA PHE A 33 13.95 7.03 -6.18
C PHE A 33 14.13 6.67 -4.70
N LEU A 34 14.30 5.39 -4.37
CA LEU A 34 14.65 4.98 -3.02
C LEU A 34 16.18 5.01 -2.89
N ASN A 35 16.70 5.21 -1.69
CA ASN A 35 18.12 5.02 -1.35
C ASN A 35 18.22 4.04 -0.17
N PRO A 36 19.06 2.99 -0.21
CA PRO A 36 19.18 2.07 0.92
C PRO A 36 19.69 2.82 2.15
N CYS A 37 19.13 2.54 3.32
CA CYS A 37 19.60 3.08 4.59
C CYS A 37 20.46 2.04 5.29
N ASP A 38 21.61 2.45 5.82
CA ASP A 38 22.38 1.61 6.72
C ASP A 38 21.68 1.54 8.07
N PHE A 39 21.33 0.33 8.49
CA PHE A 39 20.63 0.06 9.73
C PHE A 39 21.46 0.43 10.98
N ASN A 40 22.78 0.39 10.87
CA ASN A 40 23.68 0.71 11.97
C ASN A 40 24.04 2.20 12.03
N ASP A 41 23.72 2.99 11.01
CA ASP A 41 23.97 4.43 10.99
C ASP A 41 23.15 5.15 12.09
N ASN A 42 23.75 6.18 12.68
CA ASN A 42 23.08 7.06 13.64
C ASN A 42 21.97 7.90 12.97
N ASN A 43 22.03 8.08 11.65
CA ASN A 43 21.07 8.83 10.84
C ASN A 43 20.02 7.93 10.14
N LEU A 44 19.87 6.66 10.57
CA LEU A 44 18.89 5.72 10.00
C LEU A 44 17.50 6.34 9.84
N ASN A 45 16.98 7.00 10.89
CA ASN A 45 15.64 7.58 10.87
C ASN A 45 15.52 8.74 9.86
N THR A 46 16.56 9.55 9.70
CA THR A 46 16.58 10.62 8.69
C THR A 46 16.54 10.05 7.28
N CYS A 47 17.37 9.03 7.00
CA CYS A 47 17.34 8.33 5.73
C CYS A 47 15.97 7.67 5.47
N PHE A 48 15.41 7.01 6.47
CA PHE A 48 14.12 6.35 6.39
C PHE A 48 12.99 7.34 6.11
N ALA A 49 12.93 8.45 6.85
CA ALA A 49 11.94 9.52 6.63
C ALA A 49 12.06 10.15 5.23
N SER A 50 13.29 10.36 4.73
CA SER A 50 13.50 10.87 3.38
C SER A 50 12.96 9.91 2.32
N ASN A 51 13.25 8.62 2.45
CA ASN A 51 12.70 7.60 1.55
C ASN A 51 11.18 7.54 1.62
N PHE A 52 10.62 7.60 2.83
CA PHE A 52 9.17 7.58 3.03
C PHE A 52 8.50 8.80 2.39
N GLN A 53 9.14 9.97 2.46
CA GLN A 53 8.64 11.19 1.82
C GLN A 53 8.64 11.09 0.29
N VAL A 54 9.70 10.55 -0.30
CA VAL A 54 9.78 10.37 -1.76
C VAL A 54 8.80 9.30 -2.21
N LEU A 55 8.61 8.23 -1.43
CA LEU A 55 7.70 7.13 -1.76
C LEU A 55 6.27 7.62 -2.05
N PHE A 56 5.69 8.47 -1.21
CA PHE A 56 4.32 8.99 -1.46
C PHE A 56 4.20 9.77 -2.76
N ARG A 57 5.25 10.50 -3.15
CA ARG A 57 5.26 11.28 -4.39
C ARG A 57 5.36 10.37 -5.61
N GLU A 58 6.31 9.44 -5.60
CA GLU A 58 6.59 8.55 -6.72
C GLU A 58 5.54 7.45 -6.89
N TRP A 59 4.84 7.08 -5.81
CA TRP A 59 3.75 6.11 -5.86
C TRP A 59 2.42 6.70 -6.38
N LYS A 60 2.33 8.00 -6.66
CA LYS A 60 1.09 8.64 -7.14
C LYS A 60 0.38 7.82 -8.23
N ASP A 61 1.09 7.49 -9.30
CA ASP A 61 0.56 6.78 -10.46
C ASP A 61 0.83 5.25 -10.43
N GLY A 62 1.37 4.74 -9.31
CA GLY A 62 1.83 3.36 -9.16
C GLY A 62 3.34 3.22 -9.25
N ILE A 63 3.89 2.13 -8.71
CA ILE A 63 5.34 1.87 -8.73
C ILE A 63 5.70 0.98 -9.92
N PRO A 64 6.61 1.41 -10.82
CA PRO A 64 7.07 0.57 -11.93
C PRO A 64 7.58 -0.80 -11.46
N GLY A 65 7.16 -1.86 -12.14
CA GLY A 65 7.54 -3.24 -11.79
C GLY A 65 6.69 -3.89 -10.68
N LEU A 66 5.95 -3.11 -9.87
CA LEU A 66 5.13 -3.64 -8.78
C LEU A 66 3.63 -3.58 -9.10
N LYS A 67 3.20 -4.33 -10.14
CA LYS A 67 1.82 -4.29 -10.66
C LYS A 67 0.72 -4.67 -9.65
N SER A 68 1.06 -5.44 -8.61
CA SER A 68 0.12 -5.81 -7.54
C SER A 68 -0.24 -4.63 -6.65
N LEU A 69 0.63 -3.63 -6.59
CA LEU A 69 0.40 -2.38 -5.88
C LEU A 69 -0.10 -1.35 -6.90
N GLY A 70 -1.42 -1.12 -6.89
CA GLY A 70 -2.05 -0.14 -7.77
C GLY A 70 -1.56 1.30 -7.53
N PRO A 71 -2.09 2.28 -8.29
CA PRO A 71 -1.78 3.69 -8.05
C PRO A 71 -2.23 4.12 -6.66
N LEU A 72 -1.47 5.03 -6.05
CA LEU A 72 -1.89 5.69 -4.81
C LEU A 72 -3.05 6.67 -5.08
N GLU A 73 -3.10 7.25 -6.28
CA GLU A 73 -4.13 8.19 -6.71
C GLU A 73 -4.65 7.92 -8.12
N PRO A 74 -5.98 7.81 -8.33
CA PRO A 74 -6.98 7.69 -7.28
C PRO A 74 -6.86 6.33 -6.57
N LEU A 75 -6.85 6.34 -5.24
CA LEU A 75 -7.01 5.11 -4.46
C LEU A 75 -8.45 4.63 -4.64
N SER A 76 -8.61 3.51 -5.33
CA SER A 76 -9.93 2.93 -5.60
C SER A 76 -10.33 1.93 -4.52
N ILE A 77 -11.39 2.25 -3.79
CA ILE A 77 -12.02 1.38 -2.79
C ILE A 77 -13.38 0.96 -3.33
N LYS A 78 -13.52 -0.34 -3.64
CA LYS A 78 -14.74 -0.89 -4.25
C LYS A 78 -15.98 -0.65 -3.40
N ARG A 79 -15.87 -0.89 -2.10
CA ARG A 79 -16.98 -0.75 -1.15
C ARG A 79 -16.47 -0.51 0.26
N LEU A 80 -17.00 0.52 0.92
CA LEU A 80 -16.78 0.84 2.32
C LEU A 80 -18.12 0.79 3.04
N LYS A 81 -18.20 0.00 4.11
CA LYS A 81 -19.37 -0.06 4.98
C LYS A 81 -19.05 0.59 6.31
N ILE A 82 -19.88 1.54 6.71
CA ILE A 82 -19.82 2.21 8.00
C ILE A 82 -21.06 1.79 8.77
N ASN A 83 -20.86 1.20 9.94
CA ASN A 83 -21.93 0.91 10.88
C ASN A 83 -21.53 1.52 12.21
N GLN A 84 -22.16 2.65 12.54
CA GLN A 84 -21.89 3.38 13.75
C GLN A 84 -23.15 3.44 14.61
N SER A 85 -22.98 3.07 15.88
CA SER A 85 -24.00 3.11 16.91
C SER A 85 -23.64 4.13 18.00
N GLY A 86 -24.62 4.50 18.83
CA GLY A 86 -24.46 5.48 19.90
C GLY A 86 -25.25 6.76 19.62
N ALA A 87 -24.64 7.92 19.91
CA ALA A 87 -25.26 9.25 19.72
C ALA A 87 -25.59 9.56 18.24
N LEU A 88 -24.93 8.87 17.31
CA LEU A 88 -25.22 8.85 15.88
C LEU A 88 -25.49 7.40 15.50
N GLN A 89 -26.67 7.11 14.98
CA GLN A 89 -26.99 5.79 14.43
C GLN A 89 -26.92 5.89 12.92
N ILE A 90 -25.81 5.46 12.32
CA ILE A 90 -25.58 5.60 10.88
C ILE A 90 -25.13 4.26 10.31
N ASN A 91 -25.87 3.79 9.31
CA ASN A 91 -25.47 2.71 8.42
C ASN A 91 -25.24 3.32 7.04
N ALA A 92 -23.99 3.39 6.59
CA ALA A 92 -23.63 3.87 5.27
C ALA A 92 -22.92 2.78 4.47
N ASP A 93 -23.28 2.70 3.20
CA ASP A 93 -22.63 1.87 2.19
C ASP A 93 -22.12 2.79 1.09
N ILE A 94 -20.82 2.84 0.88
CA ILE A 94 -20.18 3.71 -0.10
C ILE A 94 -19.48 2.83 -1.12
N GLU A 95 -19.92 2.89 -2.37
CA GLU A 95 -19.38 2.11 -3.49
C GLU A 95 -18.62 2.99 -4.47
N ASN A 96 -17.63 2.40 -5.14
CA ASN A 96 -16.76 3.07 -6.12
C ASN A 96 -16.12 4.34 -5.56
N LEU A 97 -15.58 4.23 -4.34
CA LEU A 97 -14.91 5.35 -3.68
C LEU A 97 -13.55 5.58 -4.34
N LEU A 98 -13.31 6.78 -4.82
CA LEU A 98 -12.04 7.26 -5.35
C LEU A 98 -11.49 8.30 -4.40
N VAL A 99 -10.23 8.16 -3.98
CA VAL A 99 -9.57 9.07 -3.04
C VAL A 99 -8.30 9.63 -3.67
N ASP A 100 -8.14 10.95 -3.61
CA ASP A 100 -7.03 11.72 -4.15
C ASP A 100 -6.42 12.64 -3.09
N GLY A 101 -5.16 13.03 -3.25
CA GLY A 101 -4.41 13.97 -2.39
C GLY A 101 -3.39 13.33 -1.44
N ALA A 102 -3.35 12.00 -1.33
CA ALA A 102 -2.39 11.26 -0.51
C ALA A 102 -0.92 11.41 -0.96
N SER A 103 -0.64 11.61 -2.25
CA SER A 103 0.70 11.89 -2.78
C SER A 103 1.23 13.24 -2.33
N GLY A 104 0.35 14.12 -1.82
CA GLY A 104 0.70 15.38 -1.18
C GLY A 104 1.08 15.24 0.31
N ALA A 105 1.16 14.02 0.84
CA ALA A 105 1.54 13.78 2.23
C ALA A 105 2.95 14.33 2.53
N LYS A 106 3.07 14.95 3.70
CA LYS A 106 4.32 15.43 4.28
C LYS A 106 4.69 14.53 5.45
N VAL A 107 5.87 13.94 5.40
CA VAL A 107 6.40 13.14 6.51
C VAL A 107 6.89 14.10 7.59
N VAL A 108 6.20 14.08 8.73
CA VAL A 108 6.60 14.85 9.92
C VAL A 108 7.64 14.08 10.71
N GLU A 109 7.44 12.77 10.83
CA GLU A 109 8.33 11.86 11.53
C GLU A 109 8.24 10.47 10.91
N ALA A 110 9.36 9.78 10.78
CA ALA A 110 9.38 8.35 10.50
C ALA A 110 10.60 7.73 11.16
N THR A 111 10.37 6.68 11.94
CA THR A 111 11.42 6.05 12.76
C THR A 111 11.30 4.53 12.69
N VAL A 112 12.44 3.87 12.83
CA VAL A 112 12.54 2.42 12.95
C VAL A 112 13.21 2.11 14.29
N ASP A 113 12.56 1.30 15.12
CA ASP A 113 13.16 0.79 16.34
C ASP A 113 14.18 -0.30 15.98
N LYS A 114 15.46 -0.10 16.31
CA LYS A 114 16.52 -1.05 15.93
C LYS A 114 16.41 -2.39 16.64
N SER A 115 15.75 -2.44 17.80
CA SER A 115 15.62 -3.65 18.63
C SER A 115 14.40 -4.48 18.24
N THR A 116 13.27 -3.84 17.94
CA THR A 116 12.02 -4.53 17.61
C THR A 116 11.72 -4.56 16.13
N LEU A 117 12.40 -3.74 15.32
CA LEU A 117 12.10 -3.47 13.90
C LEU A 117 10.74 -2.79 13.68
N ASP A 118 10.10 -2.31 14.75
CA ASP A 118 8.82 -1.61 14.64
C ASP A 118 9.00 -0.27 13.94
N VAL A 119 8.01 0.11 13.15
CA VAL A 119 8.01 1.36 12.41
C VAL A 119 6.95 2.29 12.99
N TYR A 120 7.35 3.53 13.27
CA TYR A 120 6.43 4.62 13.52
C TYR A 120 6.54 5.64 12.39
N ALA A 121 5.40 6.17 11.94
CA ALA A 121 5.39 7.30 11.04
C ALA A 121 4.23 8.26 11.35
N LYS A 122 4.51 9.56 11.29
CA LYS A 122 3.54 10.63 11.40
C LYS A 122 3.55 11.44 10.11
N LEU A 123 2.38 11.56 9.51
CA LEU A 123 2.18 12.27 8.24
C LEU A 123 1.16 13.38 8.39
N GLU A 124 1.34 14.44 7.63
CA GLU A 124 0.36 15.49 7.41
C GLU A 124 -0.10 15.48 5.96
N ILE A 125 -1.41 15.38 5.72
CA ILE A 125 -1.99 15.47 4.39
C ILE A 125 -2.76 16.80 4.30
N PRO A 126 -2.32 17.75 3.45
CA PRO A 126 -2.95 19.07 3.36
C PRO A 126 -4.41 19.00 2.95
N GLN A 127 -4.74 18.12 2.00
CA GLN A 127 -6.10 17.91 1.53
C GLN A 127 -6.26 16.50 0.97
N LEU A 128 -7.27 15.78 1.41
CA LEU A 128 -7.81 14.62 0.72
C LEU A 128 -9.17 14.98 0.11
N HIS A 129 -9.39 14.52 -1.12
CA HIS A 129 -10.67 14.57 -1.78
C HIS A 129 -11.13 13.13 -2.03
N ALA A 130 -12.39 12.85 -1.75
CA ALA A 130 -12.97 11.55 -2.00
C ALA A 130 -14.34 11.67 -2.67
N THR A 131 -14.59 10.86 -3.69
CA THR A 131 -15.89 10.80 -4.37
C THR A 131 -16.40 9.37 -4.43
N GLY A 132 -17.70 9.18 -4.29
CA GLY A 132 -18.28 7.84 -4.34
C GLY A 132 -19.81 7.85 -4.28
N ASN A 133 -20.41 6.68 -4.51
CA ASN A 133 -21.86 6.53 -4.46
C ASN A 133 -22.26 6.02 -3.08
N TYR A 134 -23.08 6.78 -2.36
CA TYR A 134 -23.50 6.43 -1.02
C TYR A 134 -24.95 5.93 -0.99
N LYS A 135 -25.22 5.04 -0.05
CA LYS A 135 -26.55 4.72 0.49
C LYS A 135 -26.45 4.81 2.00
N VAL A 136 -27.22 5.71 2.61
CA VAL A 136 -27.19 5.94 4.06
C VAL A 136 -28.58 5.76 4.65
N LYS A 137 -28.63 5.07 5.78
CA LYS A 137 -29.81 4.98 6.64
C LYS A 137 -29.41 5.22 8.08
N GLY A 138 -30.16 6.04 8.80
CA GLY A 138 -29.79 6.37 10.17
C GLY A 138 -30.64 7.45 10.81
N SER A 139 -30.18 7.90 11.97
CA SER A 139 -30.73 9.06 12.66
C SER A 139 -29.59 9.87 13.27
N VAL A 140 -29.65 11.19 13.08
CA VAL A 140 -28.70 12.16 13.62
C VAL A 140 -29.48 13.25 14.34
N LEU A 141 -29.27 13.38 15.66
CA LEU A 141 -29.97 14.39 16.48
C LEU A 141 -31.50 14.37 16.31
N GLY A 142 -32.10 13.18 16.15
CA GLY A 142 -33.53 12.99 15.95
C GLY A 142 -34.01 13.13 14.49
N LEU A 143 -33.14 13.52 13.55
CA LEU A 143 -33.45 13.58 12.13
C LEU A 143 -33.17 12.23 11.47
N ASN A 144 -34.19 11.65 10.85
CA ASN A 144 -34.05 10.40 10.11
C ASN A 144 -33.37 10.65 8.76
N LEU A 145 -32.27 9.94 8.53
CA LEU A 145 -31.54 9.91 7.28
C LEU A 145 -31.95 8.66 6.50
N ASN A 146 -32.38 8.85 5.26
CA ASN A 146 -32.57 7.78 4.29
C ASN A 146 -32.28 8.37 2.91
N GLY A 147 -31.02 8.28 2.49
CA GLY A 147 -30.52 8.97 1.31
C GLY A 147 -29.64 8.07 0.47
N GLN A 148 -29.63 8.32 -0.83
CA GLN A 148 -28.71 7.69 -1.77
C GLN A 148 -28.36 8.66 -2.88
N GLY A 149 -27.15 8.53 -3.42
CA GLY A 149 -26.67 9.37 -4.52
C GLY A 149 -25.17 9.36 -4.59
N THR A 150 -24.59 10.43 -5.12
CA THR A 150 -23.15 10.63 -5.17
C THR A 150 -22.75 11.64 -4.09
N ALA A 151 -21.64 11.37 -3.41
CA ALA A 151 -21.06 12.26 -2.41
C ALA A 151 -19.63 12.65 -2.80
N SER A 152 -19.25 13.85 -2.37
CA SER A 152 -17.91 14.42 -2.49
C SER A 152 -17.48 14.90 -1.11
N PHE A 153 -16.36 14.38 -0.60
CA PHE A 153 -15.83 14.67 0.72
C PHE A 153 -14.48 15.35 0.57
N ILE A 154 -14.27 16.45 1.28
CA ILE A 154 -12.98 17.13 1.36
C ILE A 154 -12.58 17.19 2.83
N ALA A 155 -11.42 16.62 3.13
CA ALA A 155 -10.79 16.71 4.45
C ALA A 155 -9.48 17.46 4.30
N LYS A 156 -9.21 18.42 5.19
CA LYS A 156 -8.02 19.28 5.15
C LYS A 156 -7.21 19.11 6.43
N ASN A 157 -5.90 19.32 6.33
CA ASN A 157 -4.96 19.31 7.45
C ASN A 157 -5.06 18.03 8.29
N ILE A 158 -5.07 16.88 7.61
CA ILE A 158 -5.23 15.58 8.24
C ILE A 158 -3.89 15.17 8.82
N VAL A 159 -3.88 14.74 10.09
CA VAL A 159 -2.71 14.14 10.72
C VAL A 159 -2.94 12.65 10.85
N LEU A 160 -2.06 11.85 10.26
CA LEU A 160 -2.08 10.39 10.36
C LEU A 160 -0.89 9.90 11.17
N SER A 161 -1.10 8.88 11.99
CA SER A 161 -0.05 8.20 12.74
C SER A 161 -0.15 6.71 12.49
N PHE A 162 0.94 6.13 11.98
CA PHE A 162 1.09 4.72 11.69
C PHE A 162 2.01 4.11 12.74
N ASN A 163 1.55 3.03 13.36
CA ASN A 163 2.37 2.19 14.22
C ASN A 163 2.31 0.79 13.64
N MET A 164 3.42 0.33 13.09
CA MET A 164 3.52 -0.96 12.43
C MET A 164 4.44 -1.85 13.27
N LYS A 165 3.84 -2.89 13.84
CA LYS A 165 4.59 -3.97 14.48
C LYS A 165 5.14 -4.90 13.42
N THR A 166 6.38 -5.33 13.60
CA THR A 166 7.01 -6.23 12.64
C THR A 166 7.61 -7.45 13.34
N ARG A 167 7.98 -8.45 12.55
CA ARG A 167 8.66 -9.67 12.97
C ARG A 167 9.87 -9.89 12.08
N GLY A 168 10.99 -10.28 12.68
CA GLY A 168 12.18 -10.68 11.94
C GLY A 168 12.03 -12.06 11.33
N ARG A 169 12.15 -12.16 10.01
CA ARG A 169 12.24 -13.41 9.24
C ARG A 169 13.67 -13.59 8.74
N HIS A 170 14.25 -14.75 9.01
CA HIS A 170 15.59 -15.09 8.53
C HIS A 170 15.48 -15.84 7.20
N GLU A 171 16.30 -15.47 6.22
CA GLU A 171 16.41 -16.15 4.93
C GLU A 171 17.89 -16.19 4.54
N GLY A 172 18.53 -17.34 4.80
CA GLY A 172 19.99 -17.45 4.77
C GLY A 172 20.63 -16.55 5.83
N ASP A 173 21.63 -15.76 5.41
CA ASP A 173 22.33 -14.80 6.27
C ASP A 173 21.62 -13.44 6.37
N LEU A 174 20.45 -13.28 5.75
CA LEU A 174 19.69 -12.03 5.72
C LEU A 174 18.52 -12.08 6.70
N VAL A 175 18.27 -10.94 7.35
CA VAL A 175 17.09 -10.72 8.20
C VAL A 175 16.17 -9.72 7.51
N PHE A 176 14.92 -10.10 7.33
CA PHE A 176 13.87 -9.29 6.73
C PHE A 176 12.82 -8.94 7.78
N SER A 177 12.30 -7.72 7.72
CA SER A 177 11.14 -7.30 8.50
C SER A 177 9.86 -7.72 7.75
N GLU A 178 8.97 -8.43 8.42
CA GLU A 178 7.64 -8.82 7.94
C GLU A 178 6.56 -8.24 8.87
N ILE A 179 5.40 -7.86 8.32
CA ILE A 179 4.26 -7.29 9.07
C ILE A 179 3.34 -8.42 9.53
#